data_AF-A0A955EUC7-F1
#
_entry.id   AF-A0A955EUC7-F1
#
_cell.length_a   1.000
_cell.length_b   1.000
_cell.length_c   1.000
_cell.angle_alpha   90.00
_cell.angle_beta   90.00
_cell.angle_gamma   90.00
#
_symmetry.space_group_name_H-M   'P 1'
#
loop_
_entity.id
_entity.type
_entity.pdbx_description
1 polymer ?
#
loop_
_entity_poly.entity_id
_entity_poly.type
_entity_poly.pdbx_seq_one_letter_code
_entity_poly.pdbx_strand_id
1 'polypeptide(L)'
;MLVYTIRRLLFAVPLLLAASFLVFAIVTSFPGDPCREKLGQATTPEALAKCRKDLNLDGPFLERFGTFLGGAVKLDFGHDLRTDEDVGDVVLRR
;
A
#
# COMPACT_ATOMS: atom_id res chain seq x y z
N MET A 1 -5.76 6.66 34.72
CA MET A 1 -5.36 5.67 33.69
C MET A 1 -5.97 5.98 32.32
N LEU A 2 -7.29 6.15 32.18
CA LEU A 2 -7.95 6.43 30.88
C LEU A 2 -7.38 7.64 30.12
N VAL A 3 -7.21 8.79 30.78
CA VAL A 3 -6.64 10.02 30.17
C VAL A 3 -5.20 9.81 29.69
N TYR A 4 -4.41 9.03 30.44
CA TYR A 4 -3.05 8.69 30.05
C TYR A 4 -3.04 7.79 28.81
N THR A 5 -3.92 6.78 28.75
CA THR A 5 -4.07 5.90 27.58
C THR A 5 -4.50 6.67 26.33
N ILE A 6 -5.49 7.55 26.44
CA ILE A 6 -5.96 8.39 25.31
C ILE A 6 -4.85 9.31 24.83
N ARG A 7 -4.15 9.98 25.76
CA ARG A 7 -3.00 10.84 25.42
C ARG A 7 -1.90 10.06 24.72
N ARG A 8 -1.60 8.84 25.17
CA ARG A 8 -0.61 7.96 24.55
C ARG A 8 -1.02 7.53 23.14
N LEU A 9 -2.28 7.17 22.93
CA LEU A 9 -2.82 6.84 21.61
C LEU A 9 -2.76 8.05 20.66
N LEU A 10 -3.10 9.25 21.14
CA LEU A 10 -2.99 10.48 20.35
C LEU A 10 -1.56 10.77 19.90
N PHE A 11 -0.55 10.46 20.70
CA PHE A 11 0.86 10.57 20.28
C PHE A 11 1.32 9.42 19.38
N ALA A 12 0.72 8.24 19.50
CA ALA A 12 1.03 7.10 18.63
C ALA A 12 0.57 7.32 17.19
N VAL A 13 -0.59 7.97 16.98
CA VAL A 13 -1.13 8.26 15.65
C VAL A 13 -0.14 9.00 14.74
N PRO A 14 0.41 10.18 15.10
CA PRO A 14 1.36 10.89 14.24
C PRO A 14 2.67 10.12 14.05
N LEU A 15 3.11 9.36 15.06
CA LEU A 15 4.29 8.50 14.93
C LEU A 15 4.09 7.39 13.89
N LEU A 16 2.94 6.71 13.94
CA LEU A 16 2.58 5.67 12.97
C LEU A 16 2.38 6.26 11.58
N LEU A 17 1.77 7.45 11.47
CA LEU A 17 1.62 8.18 10.22
C LEU A 17 2.97 8.51 9.60
N ALA A 18 3.90 9.06 10.38
CA ALA A 18 5.25 9.38 9.92
C ALA A 18 6.02 8.12 9.50
N ALA A 19 5.96 7.05 10.30
CA ALA A 19 6.60 5.78 9.95
C ALA A 19 6.01 5.18 8.67
N SER A 20 4.68 5.18 8.53
CA SER A 20 3.98 4.68 7.33
C SER A 20 4.33 5.50 6.10
N PHE A 21 4.39 6.82 6.23
CA PHE A 21 4.81 7.73 5.16
C PHE A 21 6.24 7.43 4.69
N LEU A 22 7.18 7.26 5.63
CA LEU A 22 8.56 6.95 5.31
C LEU A 22 8.70 5.59 4.61
N VAL A 23 8.05 4.55 5.14
CA VAL A 23 8.05 3.22 4.51
C VAL A 23 7.44 3.29 3.11
N PHE A 24 6.28 3.95 2.96
CA PHE A 24 5.64 4.12 1.68
C PHE A 24 6.52 4.90 0.68
N ALA A 25 7.17 5.97 1.12
CA ALA A 25 8.11 6.73 0.30
C ALA A 25 9.29 5.88 -0.15
N ILE A 26 9.87 5.07 0.75
CA ILE A 26 10.97 4.18 0.41
C ILE A 26 10.53 3.13 -0.61
N VAL A 27 9.43 2.42 -0.34
CA VAL A 27 8.89 1.37 -1.22
C VAL A 27 8.56 1.92 -2.60
N THR A 28 7.92 3.09 -2.68
CA THR A 28 7.54 3.70 -3.96
C THR A 28 8.69 4.39 -4.69
N SER A 29 9.81 4.63 -4.03
CA SER A 29 11.03 5.13 -4.67
C SER A 29 11.84 4.01 -5.33
N PHE A 30 11.56 2.74 -5.05
CA PHE A 30 12.25 1.64 -5.72
C PHE A 30 11.92 1.66 -7.22
N PRO A 31 12.95 1.68 -8.11
CA PRO A 31 12.73 1.61 -9.54
C PRO A 31 12.32 0.19 -9.92
N GLY A 32 11.01 -0.08 -9.86
CA GLY A 32 10.39 -1.34 -10.22
C GLY A 32 8.95 -1.09 -10.64
N ASP A 33 8.51 -1.75 -11.72
CA ASP A 33 7.13 -1.65 -12.19
C ASP A 33 6.37 -2.90 -11.72
N PRO A 34 5.54 -2.81 -10.67
CA PRO A 34 4.82 -3.97 -10.14
C PRO A 34 3.86 -4.57 -11.19
N CYS A 35 3.43 -3.80 -12.19
CA CYS A 35 2.66 -4.34 -13.31
C CYS A 35 3.50 -5.21 -14.25
N ARG A 36 4.81 -4.92 -14.40
CA ARG A 36 5.71 -5.80 -15.16
C ARG A 36 5.93 -7.12 -14.43
N GLU A 37 6.03 -7.09 -13.10
CA GLU A 37 6.12 -8.32 -12.31
C GLU A 37 4.81 -9.12 -12.35
N LYS A 38 3.65 -8.46 -12.24
CA LYS A 38 2.33 -9.11 -12.32
C LYS A 38 2.05 -9.72 -13.70
N LEU A 39 2.36 -9.01 -14.79
CA LEU A 39 2.02 -9.46 -16.16
C LEU A 39 3.04 -10.44 -16.75
N GLY A 40 4.28 -10.49 -16.23
CA GLY A 40 5.31 -11.42 -16.67
C GLY A 40 5.57 -11.35 -18.19
N GLN A 41 5.33 -12.44 -18.91
CA GLN A 41 5.56 -12.49 -20.37
C GLN A 41 4.48 -11.75 -21.19
N ALA A 42 3.34 -11.40 -20.59
CA ALA A 42 2.24 -10.67 -21.24
C ALA A 42 2.42 -9.13 -21.15
N THR A 43 3.67 -8.66 -21.26
CA THR A 43 4.02 -7.25 -21.13
C THR A 43 3.77 -6.48 -22.43
N THR A 44 2.53 -6.45 -22.91
CA THR A 44 2.16 -5.51 -23.98
C THR A 44 2.08 -4.09 -23.40
N PRO A 45 2.43 -3.04 -24.16
CA PRO A 45 2.36 -1.66 -23.68
C PRO A 45 0.95 -1.26 -23.20
N GLU A 46 -0.08 -1.79 -23.88
CA GLU A 46 -1.48 -1.57 -23.54
C GLU A 46 -1.88 -2.24 -22.22
N ALA A 47 -1.46 -3.50 -22.00
CA ALA A 47 -1.73 -4.21 -20.75
C ALA A 47 -1.02 -3.55 -19.56
N LEU A 48 0.21 -3.06 -19.75
CA LEU A 48 0.93 -2.29 -18.73
C LEU A 48 0.22 -0.98 -18.38
N ALA A 49 -0.17 -0.19 -19.38
CA ALA A 49 -0.86 1.08 -19.14
C ALA A 49 -2.20 0.87 -18.43
N LYS A 50 -2.93 -0.18 -18.79
CA LYS A 50 -4.17 -0.58 -18.12
C LYS A 50 -3.92 -0.96 -16.66
N CYS A 51 -2.94 -1.84 -16.40
CA CYS A 51 -2.61 -2.25 -15.05
C CYS A 51 -2.18 -1.08 -14.15
N ARG A 52 -1.36 -0.15 -14.67
CA ARG A 52 -0.93 1.03 -13.90
C ARG A 52 -2.08 1.95 -13.55
N LYS A 53 -3.03 2.10 -14.47
CA LYS A 53 -4.25 2.87 -14.24
C LYS A 53 -5.15 2.20 -13.21
N ASP A 54 -5.35 0.88 -13.33
CA ASP A 54 -6.21 0.10 -12.42
C ASP A 54 -5.64 0.09 -10.99
N LEU A 55 -4.33 0.06 -10.83
CA LEU A 55 -3.63 0.11 -9.53
C LEU A 55 -3.29 1.54 -9.06
N ASN A 56 -3.74 2.57 -9.79
CA ASN A 56 -3.44 3.98 -9.55
C ASN A 56 -1.94 4.28 -9.35
N LEU A 57 -1.06 3.57 -10.08
CA LEU A 57 0.40 3.70 -9.97
C LEU A 57 0.91 5.01 -10.58
N ASP A 58 0.19 5.55 -11.57
CA ASP A 58 0.50 6.82 -12.23
C ASP A 58 -0.07 8.04 -11.48
N GLY A 59 -0.81 7.82 -10.39
CA GLY A 59 -1.44 8.87 -9.60
C GLY A 59 -0.46 9.67 -8.73
N PRO A 60 -0.83 10.88 -8.29
CA PRO A 60 -0.03 11.69 -7.37
C PRO A 60 0.33 10.92 -6.09
N PHE A 61 1.55 11.13 -5.58
CA PHE A 61 2.05 10.44 -4.39
C PHE A 61 1.09 10.49 -3.20
N LEU A 62 0.53 11.68 -2.91
CA LEU A 62 -0.40 11.88 -1.79
C LEU A 62 -1.72 11.14 -1.97
N GLU A 63 -2.22 11.00 -3.20
CA GLU A 63 -3.44 10.25 -3.48
C GLU A 63 -3.20 8.76 -3.23
N ARG A 64 -2.10 8.22 -3.74
CA ARG A 64 -1.70 6.83 -3.52
C ARG A 64 -1.49 6.51 -2.04
N PHE A 65 -0.84 7.43 -1.31
CA PHE A 65 -0.65 7.30 0.13
C PHE A 65 -1.98 7.37 0.89
N GLY A 66 -2.89 8.26 0.49
CA GLY A 66 -4.24 8.37 1.05
C GLY A 66 -5.05 7.10 0.87
N THR A 67 -5.03 6.49 -0.31
CA THR A 67 -5.69 5.21 -0.59
C THR A 67 -5.10 4.08 0.26
N PHE A 68 -3.76 4.00 0.35
CA PHE A 68 -3.07 3.04 1.21
C PHE A 68 -3.46 3.19 2.69
N LEU A 69 -3.44 4.41 3.23
CA LEU A 69 -3.88 4.69 4.60
C LEU A 69 -5.35 4.34 4.84
N GLY A 70 -6.22 4.66 3.87
CA GLY A 70 -7.64 4.35 3.94
C GLY A 70 -7.91 2.86 4.01
N GLY A 71 -7.16 2.04 3.27
CA GLY A 71 -7.18 0.58 3.38
C GLY A 71 -6.66 0.12 4.74
N ALA A 72 -5.48 0.59 5.16
CA ALA A 72 -4.85 0.18 6.40
C ALA A 72 -5.73 0.44 7.65
N VAL A 73 -6.44 1.57 7.69
CA VAL A 73 -7.39 1.88 8.78
C VAL A 73 -8.60 0.93 8.79
N LYS A 74 -9.00 0.43 7.62
CA LYS A 74 -10.06 -0.58 7.48
C LYS A 74 -9.55 -2.02 7.62
N LEU A 75 -8.26 -2.20 7.94
CA LEU A 75 -7.56 -3.49 7.95
C LEU A 75 -7.56 -4.18 6.57
N ASP A 76 -7.70 -3.40 5.51
CA ASP A 76 -7.59 -3.83 4.12
C ASP A 76 -6.19 -3.47 3.60
N PHE A 77 -5.35 -4.49 3.42
CA PHE A 77 -3.99 -4.35 2.94
C PHE A 77 -3.87 -4.53 1.41
N GLY A 78 -4.99 -4.69 0.72
CA GLY A 78 -5.04 -5.01 -0.70
C GLY A 78 -4.72 -6.47 -1.00
N HIS A 79 -4.54 -6.77 -2.28
CA HIS A 79 -4.32 -8.12 -2.78
C HIS A 79 -2.86 -8.31 -3.23
N ASP A 80 -2.34 -9.52 -3.07
CA ASP A 80 -1.05 -9.93 -3.61
C ASP A 80 -1.10 -9.84 -5.14
N LEU A 81 -0.19 -9.07 -5.74
CA LEU A 81 -0.12 -8.91 -7.17
C LEU A 81 0.23 -10.20 -7.92
N ARG A 82 0.81 -11.20 -7.24
CA ARG A 82 1.21 -12.47 -7.84
C ARG A 82 0.15 -13.56 -7.76
N THR A 83 -0.57 -13.63 -6.64
CA THR A 83 -1.55 -14.70 -6.36
C THR A 83 -2.99 -14.19 -6.36
N ASP A 84 -3.20 -12.87 -6.36
CA ASP A 84 -4.50 -12.19 -6.26
C ASP A 84 -5.25 -12.51 -4.93
N GLU A 85 -4.54 -13.05 -3.93
CA GLU A 85 -5.09 -13.31 -2.58
C GLU A 85 -5.01 -12.06 -1.69
N ASP A 86 -5.93 -11.92 -0.73
CA ASP A 86 -5.86 -10.87 0.28
C ASP A 86 -4.57 -10.93 1.09
N VAL A 87 -3.83 -9.83 1.14
CA VAL A 87 -2.54 -9.76 1.84
C VAL A 87 -2.70 -10.06 3.33
N GLY A 88 -3.82 -9.67 3.94
CA GLY A 88 -4.12 -9.97 5.34
C GLY A 88 -4.13 -11.48 5.61
N ASP A 89 -4.77 -12.26 4.74
CA ASP A 89 -4.83 -13.71 4.86
C ASP A 89 -3.47 -14.37 4.63
N VAL A 90 -2.72 -13.88 3.65
CA VAL A 90 -1.36 -14.37 3.35
C VAL A 90 -0.43 -14.16 4.55
N VAL A 91 -0.51 -12.99 5.22
CA VAL A 91 0.30 -12.67 6.40
C VAL A 91 -0.11 -13.51 7.60
N LEU A 92 -1.42 -13.73 7.82
CA LEU A 92 -1.93 -14.53 8.94
C LEU A 92 -1.62 -16.03 8.81
N ARG A 93 -1.47 -16.54 7.58
CA ARG A 93 -1.09 -17.94 7.33
C ARG A 93 0.40 -18.22 7.56
N ARG A 94 1.24 -17.18 7.68
CA ARG A 94 2.69 -17.29 7.77
C ARG A 94 3.19 -17.21 9.21
#